data_AF-A0A957KJX3-F1
#
_entry.id   AF-A0A957KJX3-F1
#
_cell.length_a   1.000
_cell.length_b   1.000
_cell.length_c   1.000
_cell.angle_alpha   90.00
_cell.angle_beta   90.00
_cell.angle_gamma   90.00
#
_symmetry.space_group_name_H-M   'P 1'
#
loop_
_entity.id
_entity.type
_entity.pdbx_description
1 polymer ?
#
loop_
_entity_poly.entity_id
_entity_poly.type
_entity_poly.pdbx_seq_one_letter_code
_entity_poly.pdbx_strand_id
1 'polypeptide(L)'
;MSQYGLIFGLSFVSALLLTPLAIRLSHRWGLLAAPGGRRKHQGLIPKFGGLPVVGGFLIGAAAAFLIFRPEGQDATRLVGVLVGTAAIFIGGALDDR
;
A
#
# COMPACT_ATOMS: atom_id res chain seq x y z
N MET A 1 21.99 10.33 1.72
CA MET A 1 21.83 9.23 0.73
C MET A 1 21.55 7.89 1.40
N SER A 2 22.34 7.45 2.40
CA SER A 2 22.12 6.17 3.12
C SER A 2 20.74 6.03 3.76
N GLN A 3 20.25 7.06 4.46
CA GLN A 3 18.93 7.05 5.11
C GLN A 3 17.77 6.83 4.13
N TYR A 4 17.81 7.47 2.95
CA TYR A 4 16.81 7.27 1.91
C TYR A 4 16.83 5.84 1.36
N GLY A 5 18.02 5.26 1.18
CA GLY A 5 18.17 3.86 0.78
C GLY A 5 17.60 2.88 1.81
N LEU A 6 17.78 3.16 3.10
CA LEU A 6 17.18 2.37 4.18
C LEU A 6 15.65 2.44 4.18
N ILE A 7 15.07 3.64 4.05
CA ILE A 7 13.62 3.83 4.01
C ILE A 7 13.01 3.15 2.77
N PHE A 8 13.68 3.27 1.62
CA PHE A 8 13.27 2.56 0.40
C PHE A 8 13.33 1.05 0.60
N GLY A 9 14.45 0.52 1.10
CA GLY A 9 14.62 -0.91 1.36
C GLY A 9 13.57 -1.45 2.33
N LEU A 10 13.29 -0.71 3.40
CA LEU A 10 12.26 -1.09 4.37
C LEU A 10 10.86 -1.11 3.74
N SER A 11 10.50 -0.08 2.98
CA SER A 11 9.21 -0.01 2.27
C SER A 11 9.07 -1.18 1.29
N PHE A 12 10.13 -1.45 0.52
CA PHE A 12 10.17 -2.51 -0.48
C PHE A 12 10.03 -3.90 0.13
N VAL A 13 10.83 -4.21 1.15
CA VAL A 13 10.76 -5.51 1.86
C VAL A 13 9.41 -5.67 2.54
N SER A 14 8.87 -4.61 3.15
CA SER A 14 7.55 -4.65 3.78
C SER A 14 6.45 -4.95 2.75
N ALA A 15 6.47 -4.31 1.58
CA ALA A 15 5.53 -4.59 0.51
C ALA A 15 5.65 -6.05 0.02
N LEU A 16 6.87 -6.57 -0.14
CA LEU A 16 7.10 -7.97 -0.51
C LEU A 16 6.50 -8.94 0.52
N LEU A 17 6.70 -8.67 1.81
CA LEU A 17 6.18 -9.52 2.89
C LEU A 17 4.66 -9.42 3.05
N LEU A 18 4.08 -8.26 2.76
CA LEU A 18 2.62 -8.06 2.81
C LEU A 18 1.90 -8.64 1.59
N THR A 19 2.59 -8.82 0.46
CA THR A 19 2.01 -9.40 -0.77
C THR A 19 1.36 -10.78 -0.55
N PRO A 20 2.02 -11.80 0.04
CA PRO A 20 1.38 -13.09 0.30
C PRO A 20 0.19 -12.98 1.26
N LEU A 21 0.22 -12.03 2.21
CA LEU A 21 -0.91 -11.78 3.09
C LEU A 21 -2.11 -11.21 2.31
N ALA A 22 -1.88 -10.23 1.43
CA ALA A 22 -2.92 -9.68 0.57
C ALA A 22 -3.54 -10.72 -0.37
N ILE A 23 -2.73 -11.64 -0.90
CA ILE A 23 -3.21 -12.77 -1.69
C ILE A 23 -4.13 -13.66 -0.84
N ARG A 24 -3.69 -14.07 0.36
CA ARG A 24 -4.49 -14.90 1.28
C ARG A 24 -5.80 -14.22 1.67
N LEU A 25 -5.78 -12.92 1.97
CA LEU A 25 -6.98 -12.14 2.30
C LEU A 25 -7.92 -12.03 1.10
N SER A 26 -7.38 -11.86 -0.11
CA SER A 26 -8.19 -11.83 -1.33
C SER A 26 -8.96 -13.13 -1.54
N HIS A 27 -8.31 -14.28 -1.32
CA HIS A 27 -9.01 -15.57 -1.35
C HIS A 27 -10.03 -15.73 -0.21
N ARG A 28 -9.67 -15.32 1.01
CA ARG A 28 -10.55 -15.44 2.19
C ARG A 28 -11.82 -14.60 2.08
N TRP A 29 -11.73 -13.42 1.45
CA TRP A 29 -12.87 -12.50 1.29
C TRP A 29 -13.53 -12.58 -0.09
N GLY A 30 -13.11 -13.51 -0.96
CA GLY A 30 -13.67 -13.65 -2.30
C GLY A 30 -13.37 -12.46 -3.24
N LEU A 31 -12.38 -11.62 -2.91
CA LEU A 31 -11.95 -10.47 -3.69
C LEU A 31 -11.06 -10.92 -4.85
N LEU A 32 -11.64 -11.69 -5.75
CA LEU A 32 -10.96 -12.30 -6.90
C LEU A 32 -11.56 -11.77 -8.20
N ALA A 33 -10.72 -11.48 -9.17
CA ALA A 33 -11.11 -11.14 -10.53
C ALA A 33 -11.18 -12.41 -11.36
N ALA A 34 -12.38 -12.76 -11.83
CA ALA A 34 -12.59 -13.80 -12.83
C ALA A 34 -12.32 -13.27 -14.25
N PRO A 35 -11.88 -14.13 -15.18
CA PRO A 35 -11.71 -13.78 -16.59
C PRO A 35 -13.05 -13.48 -17.26
N GLY A 36 -13.05 -12.61 -18.27
CA GLY A 36 -14.26 -12.27 -19.05
C GLY A 36 -14.34 -10.80 -19.48
N GLY A 37 -15.10 -10.53 -20.55
CA GLY A 37 -15.28 -9.18 -21.11
C GLY A 37 -13.95 -8.54 -21.50
N ARG A 38 -13.62 -7.39 -20.88
CA ARG A 38 -12.34 -6.67 -21.07
C ARG A 38 -11.14 -7.36 -20.42
N ARG A 39 -11.31 -8.39 -19.58
CA ARG A 39 -10.22 -9.06 -18.85
C ARG A 39 -9.72 -10.28 -19.63
N LYS A 40 -8.50 -10.19 -20.16
CA LYS A 40 -7.84 -11.23 -20.98
C LYS A 40 -6.90 -12.18 -20.20
N HIS A 41 -6.85 -12.07 -18.88
CA HIS A 41 -6.00 -12.94 -18.06
C HIS A 41 -6.62 -14.33 -17.89
N GLN A 42 -5.82 -15.32 -17.49
CA GLN A 42 -6.28 -16.65 -17.13
C GLN A 42 -6.31 -16.81 -15.60
N GLY A 43 -7.26 -17.58 -15.09
CA GLY A 43 -7.40 -17.84 -13.65
C GLY A 43 -7.96 -16.68 -12.84
N LEU A 44 -8.11 -16.93 -11.53
CA LEU A 44 -8.59 -15.96 -10.54
C LEU A 44 -7.42 -15.09 -10.07
N ILE A 45 -7.50 -13.78 -10.29
CA ILE A 45 -6.47 -12.83 -9.86
C ILE A 45 -6.91 -12.11 -8.57
N PRO A 46 -6.09 -12.10 -7.50
CA PRO A 46 -6.33 -11.30 -6.31
C PRO A 46 -6.53 -9.80 -6.63
N LYS A 47 -7.63 -9.21 -6.15
CA LYS A 47 -7.93 -7.78 -6.36
C LYS A 47 -7.28 -6.86 -5.32
N PHE A 48 -6.85 -7.39 -4.17
CA PHE A 48 -6.38 -6.59 -3.04
C PHE A 48 -4.91 -6.13 -3.17
N GLY A 49 -4.47 -5.79 -4.39
CA GLY A 49 -3.09 -5.41 -4.71
C GLY A 49 -2.64 -4.05 -4.14
N GLY A 50 -3.59 -3.18 -3.78
CA GLY A 50 -3.28 -1.90 -3.13
C GLY A 50 -2.80 -2.06 -1.68
N LEU A 51 -3.20 -3.13 -0.98
CA LEU A 51 -2.88 -3.31 0.44
C LEU A 51 -1.37 -3.41 0.71
N PRO A 52 -0.57 -4.22 -0.02
CA PRO A 52 0.88 -4.27 0.18
C PRO A 52 1.57 -2.95 -0.12
N VAL A 53 1.08 -2.20 -1.12
CA VAL A 53 1.66 -0.90 -1.52
C VAL A 53 1.44 0.14 -0.43
N VAL A 54 0.19 0.30 0.02
CA VAL A 54 -0.14 1.24 1.10
C VAL A 54 0.56 0.81 2.40
N GLY A 55 0.57 -0.47 2.73
CA GLY A 55 1.27 -0.97 3.92
C GLY A 55 2.78 -0.71 3.88
N GLY A 56 3.44 -0.96 2.75
CA GLY A 56 4.86 -0.66 2.56
C GLY A 56 5.15 0.84 2.66
N PHE A 57 4.32 1.67 2.05
CA PHE A 57 4.42 3.13 2.14
C PHE A 57 4.26 3.63 3.59
N LEU A 58 3.25 3.15 4.33
CA LEU A 58 3.01 3.57 5.71
C LEU A 58 4.18 3.19 6.64
N ILE A 59 4.76 2.01 6.45
CA ILE A 59 5.95 1.58 7.20
C ILE A 59 7.15 2.48 6.86
N GLY A 60 7.36 2.78 5.58
CA GLY A 60 8.40 3.72 5.13
C GLY A 60 8.21 5.13 5.70
N ALA A 61 6.98 5.64 5.67
CA ALA A 61 6.62 6.96 6.21
C ALA A 61 6.83 7.02 7.72
N ALA A 62 6.48 5.95 8.46
CA ALA A 62 6.76 5.85 9.89
C ALA A 62 8.27 5.87 10.18
N ALA A 63 9.07 5.12 9.40
CA ALA A 63 10.53 5.16 9.53
C ALA A 63 11.10 6.55 9.22
N ALA A 64 10.61 7.21 8.16
CA ALA A 64 10.99 8.58 7.82
C ALA A 64 10.66 9.56 8.96
N PHE A 65 9.49 9.43 9.58
CA PHE A 65 9.08 10.24 10.72
C PHE A 65 10.04 10.07 11.91
N LEU A 66 10.41 8.83 12.24
CA LEU A 66 11.30 8.53 13.36
C LEU A 66 12.74 9.01 13.13
N ILE A 67 13.23 8.89 11.89
CA ILE A 67 14.61 9.25 11.52
C ILE A 67 14.77 10.77 11.38
N PHE A 68 13.87 11.42 10.64
CA PHE A 68 14.02 12.83 10.29
C PHE A 68 13.28 13.77 11.25
N ARG A 69 12.29 13.28 11.99
CA ARG A 69 11.50 14.05 12.96
C ARG A 69 11.01 15.38 12.35
N PRO A 70 10.20 15.32 11.28
CA PRO A 70 9.76 16.53 10.59
C PRO A 70 8.99 17.45 11.55
N GLU A 71 9.24 18.75 11.44
CA GLU A 71 8.60 19.80 12.26
C GLU A 71 7.91 20.85 11.37
N GLY A 72 7.03 21.65 11.98
CA GLY A 72 6.34 22.75 11.29
C GLY A 72 5.60 22.30 10.03
N GLN A 73 5.86 22.99 8.91
CA GLN A 73 5.19 22.74 7.64
C GLN A 73 5.45 21.33 7.09
N ASP A 74 6.63 20.75 7.33
CA ASP A 74 6.96 19.42 6.82
C ASP A 74 6.18 18.33 7.56
N ALA A 75 5.94 18.51 8.87
CA ALA A 75 5.03 17.64 9.62
C ALA A 75 3.59 17.73 9.08
N THR A 76 3.10 18.95 8.83
CA THR A 76 1.75 19.16 8.26
C THR A 76 1.62 18.53 6.88
N ARG A 77 2.63 18.68 6.02
CA ARG A 77 2.66 18.05 4.68
C ARG A 77 2.62 16.54 4.78
N LEU A 78 3.41 15.93 5.66
CA LEU A 78 3.43 14.48 5.86
C LEU A 78 2.06 13.97 6.33
N VAL A 79 1.44 14.65 7.30
CA VAL A 79 0.07 14.32 7.74
C VAL A 79 -0.92 14.43 6.58
N GLY A 80 -0.83 15.49 5.77
CA GLY A 80 -1.67 15.66 4.58
C GLY A 80 -1.52 14.51 3.58
N VAL A 81 -0.29 14.06 3.34
CA VAL A 81 -0.04 12.89 2.48
C VAL A 81 -0.65 11.62 3.09
N LEU A 82 -0.47 11.37 4.39
CA LEU A 82 -1.04 10.18 5.06
C LEU A 82 -2.57 10.16 4.99
N VAL A 83 -3.21 11.30 5.24
CA VAL A 83 -4.67 11.46 5.13
C VAL A 83 -5.13 11.24 3.68
N GLY A 84 -4.43 11.83 2.71
CA GLY A 84 -4.72 11.64 1.28
C GLY A 84 -4.56 10.18 0.85
N THR A 85 -3.52 9.48 1.31
CA THR A 85 -3.33 8.04 1.07
C THR A 85 -4.48 7.24 1.65
N ALA A 86 -4.90 7.52 2.88
CA ALA A 86 -6.05 6.83 3.50
C ALA A 86 -7.35 7.09 2.72
N ALA A 87 -7.60 8.33 2.31
CA ALA A 87 -8.79 8.69 1.52
C ALA A 87 -8.82 7.95 0.17
N ILE A 88 -7.71 7.93 -0.58
CA ILE A 88 -7.61 7.23 -1.85
C ILE A 88 -7.75 5.72 -1.65
N PHE A 89 -7.11 5.16 -0.63
CA PHE A 89 -7.19 3.72 -0.35
C PHE A 89 -8.61 3.28 0.02
N ILE A 90 -9.29 4.03 0.89
CA ILE A 90 -10.69 3.76 1.25
C ILE A 90 -11.60 3.95 0.04
N GLY A 91 -11.43 5.04 -0.71
CA GLY A 91 -12.21 5.30 -1.93
C GLY A 91 -12.07 4.19 -2.96
N GLY A 92 -10.84 3.77 -3.27
CA GLY A 92 -10.58 2.65 -4.17
C GLY A 92 -11.16 1.34 -3.64
N ALA A 93 -11.05 1.07 -2.34
CA ALA A 93 -11.64 -0.13 -1.74
C ALA A 93 -13.18 -0.12 -1.75
N LEU A 94 -13.83 1.05 -1.79
CA LEU A 94 -15.27 1.19 -1.94
C LEU A 94 -15.73 1.07 -3.40
N ASP A 95 -14.95 1.59 -4.35
CA ASP A 95 -15.20 1.48 -5.80
C ASP A 95 -15.01 0.05 -6.33
N ASP A 96 -14.07 -0.70 -5.75
CA ASP A 96 -13.74 -2.09 -6.14
C ASP A 96 -14.69 -3.16 -5.55
N ARG A 97 -15.61 -2.78 -4.66
CA ARG A 97 -16.68 -3.67 -4.15
C ARG A 97 -17.69 -3.96 -5.26
#